data_AF-A0A838A741-F1
#
_entry.id   AF-A0A838A741-F1
#
_cell.length_a   1.000
_cell.length_b   1.000
_cell.length_c   1.000
_cell.angle_alpha   90.00
_cell.angle_beta   90.00
_cell.angle_gamma   90.00
#
_symmetry.space_group_name_H-M   'P 1'
#
loop_
_entity.id
_entity.type
_entity.pdbx_description
1 polymer ?
#
loop_
_entity_poly.entity_id
_entity_poly.type
_entity_poly.pdbx_seq_one_letter_code
_entity_poly.pdbx_strand_id
1 'polypeptide(L)'
;MTTERNGTVDSAEVVYEPGVDVKWVLDMSSFADSDTATAATESARSVLRTMLEVEQAINVCLDERGGAVARVVHTFGVRDIYLRDGSRIEYRWELFVSDWRCLGCGLDMSTVYEYYMLKNNVWAQANPDIDGHLCIACVEERLGRTLTAADFTDSPINTSTGKRSTQRLTDRLSAGVSQG
;
A
#
# COMPACT_ATOMS: atom_id res chain seq x y z
N MET A 1 40.93 -16.72 -26.04
CA MET A 1 39.53 -16.26 -26.12
C MET A 1 39.03 -16.12 -24.70
N THR A 2 39.00 -14.88 -24.21
CA THR A 2 38.52 -14.50 -22.89
C THR A 2 36.99 -14.57 -22.89
N THR A 3 36.43 -15.50 -22.11
CA THR A 3 35.01 -15.49 -21.76
C THR A 3 34.75 -14.34 -20.81
N GLU A 4 34.15 -13.27 -21.31
CA GLU A 4 33.54 -12.24 -20.49
C GLU A 4 32.31 -12.83 -19.78
N ARG A 5 32.42 -12.99 -18.47
CA ARG A 5 31.23 -13.09 -17.61
C ARG A 5 30.66 -11.68 -17.50
N ASN A 6 29.69 -11.37 -18.37
CA ASN A 6 28.91 -10.15 -18.23
C ASN A 6 27.94 -10.35 -17.07
N GLY A 7 28.40 -9.97 -15.87
CA GLY A 7 27.58 -9.89 -14.68
C GLY A 7 26.72 -8.64 -14.75
N THR A 8 25.41 -8.83 -14.86
CA THR A 8 24.43 -7.79 -14.53
C THR A 8 23.21 -8.51 -13.99
N VAL A 9 23.13 -8.57 -12.66
CA VAL A 9 21.92 -8.99 -11.94
C VAL A 9 21.40 -7.72 -11.25
N ASP A 10 21.00 -6.71 -12.04
CA ASP A 10 20.62 -5.38 -11.52
C ASP A 10 19.12 -5.05 -11.63
N SER A 11 18.27 -6.04 -11.87
CA SER A 11 16.83 -5.80 -11.75
C SER A 11 16.12 -7.06 -11.29
N ALA A 12 15.59 -7.02 -10.07
CA ALA A 12 14.49 -7.90 -9.71
C ALA A 12 13.25 -7.43 -10.48
N GLU A 13 12.90 -8.15 -11.54
CA GLU A 13 11.63 -7.96 -12.22
C GLU A 13 10.53 -8.59 -11.37
N VAL A 14 9.53 -7.81 -10.98
CA VAL A 14 8.37 -8.31 -10.26
C VAL A 14 7.31 -8.70 -11.29
N VAL A 15 7.04 -10.00 -11.40
CA VAL A 15 5.99 -10.54 -12.27
C VAL A 15 4.70 -10.66 -11.47
N TYR A 16 3.61 -10.08 -11.97
CA TYR A 16 2.30 -10.09 -11.33
C TYR A 16 1.18 -10.22 -12.36
N GLU A 17 0.05 -10.72 -11.90
CA GLU A 17 -1.14 -10.92 -12.74
C GLU A 17 -1.73 -9.58 -13.21
N PRO A 18 -2.31 -9.50 -14.42
CA PRO A 18 -3.07 -8.33 -14.85
C PRO A 18 -4.16 -7.95 -13.84
N GLY A 19 -4.19 -6.66 -13.47
CA GLY A 19 -5.12 -6.11 -12.47
C GLY A 19 -4.57 -6.06 -11.03
N VAL A 20 -3.38 -6.62 -10.79
CA VAL A 20 -2.64 -6.40 -9.53
C VAL A 20 -1.77 -5.15 -9.68
N ASP A 21 -1.91 -4.21 -8.74
CA ASP A 21 -1.04 -3.03 -8.65
C ASP A 21 0.15 -3.35 -7.73
N VAL A 22 1.36 -3.12 -8.24
CA VAL A 22 2.60 -3.37 -7.53
C VAL A 22 3.46 -2.12 -7.57
N LYS A 23 3.91 -1.67 -6.40
CA LYS A 23 4.75 -0.48 -6.24
C LYS A 23 5.74 -0.67 -5.10
N TRP A 24 6.84 0.06 -5.15
CA TRP A 24 7.78 0.16 -4.05
C TRP A 24 7.42 1.37 -3.20
N VAL A 25 7.26 1.15 -1.90
CA VAL A 25 7.10 2.25 -0.94
C VAL A 25 8.46 2.47 -0.32
N LEU A 26 9.01 3.68 -0.44
CA LEU A 26 10.25 4.10 0.18
C LEU A 26 9.93 5.08 1.31
N ASP A 27 10.17 4.66 2.53
CA ASP A 27 10.10 5.47 3.73
C ASP A 27 11.50 5.96 4.10
N MET A 28 11.62 7.27 4.36
CA MET A 28 12.84 7.91 4.85
C MET A 28 12.55 8.46 6.24
N SER A 29 13.46 8.23 7.18
CA SER A 29 13.42 8.80 8.53
C SER A 29 14.78 9.36 8.94
N SER A 30 14.81 10.60 9.41
CA SER A 30 16.01 11.24 9.95
C SER A 30 16.00 11.22 11.48
N PHE A 31 17.17 10.99 12.09
CA PHE A 31 17.37 10.91 13.53
C PHE A 31 18.56 11.81 13.92
N ALA A 32 18.39 12.61 14.97
CA ALA A 32 19.44 13.52 15.46
C ALA A 32 20.61 12.80 16.12
N ASP A 33 20.39 11.57 16.60
CA ASP A 33 21.40 10.73 17.23
C ASP A 33 21.32 9.32 16.63
N SER A 34 22.48 8.76 16.30
CA SER A 34 22.64 7.40 15.79
C SER A 34 22.38 6.31 16.83
N ASP A 35 22.54 6.63 18.13
CA ASP A 35 22.39 5.71 19.25
C ASP A 35 21.19 6.12 20.10
N THR A 36 19.95 5.84 19.67
CA THR A 36 18.78 5.71 20.56
C THR A 36 17.50 5.31 19.82
N ALA A 37 16.56 4.73 20.56
CA ALA A 37 15.14 4.64 20.20
C ALA A 37 14.45 6.04 20.25
N THR A 38 15.08 7.05 19.65
CA THR A 38 14.55 8.41 19.55
C THR A 38 13.55 8.50 18.41
N ALA A 39 12.51 9.33 18.58
CA ALA A 39 11.55 9.59 17.53
C ALA A 39 12.24 10.28 16.34
N ALA A 40 11.86 9.92 15.12
CA ALA A 40 12.36 10.57 13.92
C ALA A 40 12.08 12.08 13.96
N THR A 41 13.08 12.88 13.61
CA THR A 41 12.94 14.34 13.50
C THR A 41 12.26 14.77 12.21
N GLU A 42 12.36 13.92 11.19
CA GLU A 42 11.75 14.12 9.88
C GLU A 42 11.42 12.75 9.29
N SER A 43 10.28 12.67 8.59
CA SER A 43 9.91 11.47 7.83
C SER A 43 9.31 11.86 6.50
N ALA A 44 9.63 11.08 5.46
CA ALA A 44 9.06 11.22 4.13
C ALA A 44 8.69 9.85 3.57
N ARG A 45 7.64 9.80 2.75
CA ARG A 45 7.18 8.59 2.05
C ARG A 45 7.09 8.86 0.56
N SER A 46 7.68 7.97 -0.24
CA SER A 46 7.64 8.00 -1.70
C SER A 46 7.07 6.70 -2.25
N VAL A 47 6.34 6.81 -3.36
CA VAL A 47 5.83 5.66 -4.13
C VAL A 47 6.57 5.60 -5.44
N LEU A 48 7.27 4.50 -5.67
CA LEU A 48 8.18 4.29 -6.80
C LEU A 48 7.75 3.03 -7.56
N ARG A 49 8.02 3.00 -8.87
CA ARG A 49 7.57 1.90 -9.74
C ARG A 49 8.58 0.77 -9.80
N THR A 50 9.86 1.06 -9.60
CA THR A 50 10.92 0.08 -9.77
C THR A 50 11.92 0.13 -8.62
N MET A 51 12.62 -0.98 -8.39
CA MET A 51 13.73 -1.01 -7.43
C MET A 51 14.88 -0.08 -7.86
N LEU A 52 15.05 0.14 -9.17
CA LEU A 52 16.03 1.11 -9.68
C LEU A 52 15.70 2.54 -9.23
N GLU A 53 14.43 2.94 -9.26
CA GLU A 53 14.01 4.24 -8.76
C GLU A 53 14.26 4.38 -7.25
N VAL A 54 14.09 3.31 -6.47
CA VAL A 54 14.44 3.28 -5.04
C VAL A 54 15.94 3.55 -4.86
N GLU A 55 16.79 2.82 -5.59
CA GLU A 55 18.25 3.01 -5.53
C GLU A 55 18.66 4.42 -5.95
N GLN A 56 18.07 4.94 -7.02
CA GLN A 56 18.32 6.31 -7.48
C GLN A 56 17.93 7.36 -6.43
N ALA A 57 16.77 7.21 -5.79
CA ALA A 57 16.33 8.13 -4.75
C ALA A 57 17.31 8.17 -3.56
N ILE A 58 17.82 7.00 -3.15
CA ILE A 58 18.80 6.94 -2.05
C ILE A 58 20.17 7.49 -2.49
N ASN A 59 20.59 7.23 -3.72
CA ASN A 59 21.85 7.73 -4.25
C ASN A 59 21.87 9.26 -4.37
N VAL A 60 20.75 9.89 -4.73
CA VAL A 60 20.63 11.36 -4.70
C VAL A 60 20.96 11.91 -3.31
N CYS A 61 20.43 11.29 -2.25
CA CYS A 61 20.75 11.69 -0.88
C CYS A 61 22.23 11.48 -0.54
N LEU A 62 22.81 10.35 -0.95
CA LEU A 62 24.24 10.08 -0.73
C LEU A 62 25.12 11.11 -1.44
N ASP A 63 24.78 11.50 -2.67
CA ASP A 63 25.52 12.49 -3.45
C ASP A 63 25.41 13.90 -2.82
N GLU A 64 24.22 14.30 -2.38
CA GLU A 64 23.99 15.58 -1.69
C GLU A 64 24.72 15.67 -0.35
N ARG A 65 24.80 14.57 0.39
CA ARG A 65 25.42 14.50 1.72
C ARG A 65 26.93 14.23 1.65
N GLY A 66 27.40 13.57 0.60
CA GLY A 66 28.80 13.34 0.22
C GLY A 66 29.77 13.23 1.40
N GLY A 67 30.56 14.29 1.61
CA GLY A 67 31.62 14.34 2.64
C GLY A 67 31.12 14.21 4.09
N ALA A 68 29.85 14.46 4.36
CA ALA A 68 29.24 14.26 5.67
C ALA A 68 28.96 12.79 5.99
N VAL A 69 28.97 11.89 4.99
CA VAL A 69 28.73 10.47 5.20
C VAL A 69 29.94 9.83 5.91
N ALA A 70 29.68 9.17 7.03
CA ALA A 70 30.65 8.42 7.81
C ALA A 70 30.59 6.91 7.50
N ARG A 71 29.38 6.37 7.39
CA ARG A 71 29.14 4.94 7.16
C ARG A 71 27.79 4.73 6.50
N VAL A 72 27.72 3.78 5.56
CA VAL A 72 26.46 3.27 5.01
C VAL A 72 26.34 1.79 5.39
N VAL A 73 25.19 1.41 5.94
CA VAL A 73 24.87 0.01 6.26
C VAL A 73 23.67 -0.39 5.40
N HIS A 74 23.83 -1.47 4.64
CA HIS A 74 22.77 -2.02 3.80
C HIS A 74 22.31 -3.36 4.40
N THR A 75 20.99 -3.50 4.56
CA THR A 75 20.33 -4.77 4.88
C THR A 75 19.14 -4.98 3.95
N PHE A 76 18.49 -6.14 4.02
CA PHE A 76 17.36 -6.44 3.14
C PHE A 76 16.19 -5.48 3.42
N GLY A 77 15.88 -4.61 2.46
CA GLY A 77 14.79 -3.63 2.57
C GLY A 77 15.13 -2.38 3.39
N VAL A 78 16.38 -2.20 3.82
CA VAL A 78 16.79 -1.04 4.64
C VAL A 78 18.20 -0.54 4.28
N ARG A 79 18.39 0.78 4.27
CA ARG A 79 19.70 1.43 4.20
C ARG A 79 19.82 2.50 5.27
N ASP A 80 20.74 2.29 6.21
CA ASP A 80 21.12 3.30 7.19
C ASP A 80 22.33 4.09 6.70
N ILE A 81 22.22 5.41 6.75
CA ILE A 81 23.29 6.35 6.43
C ILE A 81 23.66 7.08 7.72
N TYR A 82 24.85 6.82 8.24
CA TYR A 82 25.40 7.46 9.42
C TYR A 82 26.25 8.65 8.98
N LEU A 83 25.96 9.83 9.53
CA LEU A 83 26.67 11.06 9.24
C LEU A 83 27.74 11.34 10.30
N ARG A 84 28.74 12.15 9.93
CA ARG A 84 29.89 12.49 10.78
C ARG A 84 29.53 13.34 12.00
N ASP A 85 28.39 14.02 11.96
CA ASP A 85 27.86 14.79 13.08
C ASP A 85 27.12 13.92 14.11
N GLY A 86 27.05 12.61 13.88
CA GLY A 86 26.37 11.64 14.76
C GLY A 86 24.90 11.42 14.40
N SER A 87 24.34 12.16 13.45
CA SER A 87 22.97 11.93 12.96
C SER A 87 22.88 10.72 12.03
N ARG A 88 21.65 10.22 11.83
CA ARG A 88 21.38 9.04 11.01
C ARG A 88 20.16 9.25 10.12
N ILE A 89 20.23 8.76 8.89
CA ILE A 89 19.08 8.66 7.98
C ILE A 89 18.82 7.18 7.70
N GLU A 90 17.60 6.72 7.98
CA GLU A 90 17.14 5.38 7.65
C GLU A 90 16.24 5.46 6.42
N TYR A 91 16.58 4.69 5.39
CA TYR A 91 15.68 4.37 4.29
C TYR A 91 15.16 2.95 4.48
N ARG A 92 13.85 2.77 4.40
CA ARG A 92 13.18 1.47 4.38
C ARG A 92 12.36 1.38 3.12
N TRP A 93 12.47 0.28 2.39
CA TRP A 93 11.61 0.02 1.25
C TRP A 93 10.93 -1.32 1.35
N GLU A 94 9.68 -1.34 0.91
CA GLU A 94 8.87 -2.54 0.83
C GLU A 94 8.15 -2.62 -0.51
N LEU A 95 7.94 -3.85 -0.97
CA LEU A 95 7.09 -4.12 -2.12
C LEU A 95 5.64 -4.11 -1.65
N PHE A 96 4.90 -3.07 -2.04
CA PHE A 96 3.48 -2.97 -1.79
C PHE A 96 2.70 -3.59 -2.95
N VAL A 97 1.93 -4.63 -2.64
CA VAL A 97 1.06 -5.34 -3.58
C VAL A 97 -0.38 -5.09 -3.19
N SER A 98 -1.19 -4.58 -4.12
CA SER A 98 -2.64 -4.47 -3.95
C SER A 98 -3.36 -5.12 -5.12
N ASP A 99 -4.16 -6.13 -4.82
CA ASP A 99 -5.07 -6.75 -5.77
C ASP A 99 -6.48 -6.18 -5.55
N TRP A 100 -6.93 -5.31 -6.45
CA TRP A 100 -8.25 -4.67 -6.36
C TRP A 100 -9.39 -5.52 -6.92
N ARG A 101 -9.11 -6.75 -7.36
CA ARG A 101 -10.10 -7.62 -7.99
C ARG A 101 -11.01 -8.25 -6.94
N CYS A 102 -12.29 -8.36 -7.28
CA CYS A 102 -13.26 -9.08 -6.48
C CYS A 102 -12.88 -10.58 -6.42
N LEU A 103 -12.77 -11.13 -5.21
CA LEU A 103 -12.47 -12.55 -4.98
C LEU A 103 -13.55 -13.50 -5.52
N GLY A 104 -14.76 -13.01 -5.79
CA GLY A 104 -15.84 -13.81 -6.37
C GLY A 104 -15.83 -13.84 -7.91
N CYS A 105 -15.73 -12.67 -8.54
CA CYS A 105 -15.96 -12.52 -9.98
C CYS A 105 -14.79 -11.89 -10.75
N GLY A 106 -13.68 -11.55 -10.10
CA GLY A 106 -12.50 -10.94 -10.72
C GLY A 106 -12.67 -9.47 -11.15
N LEU A 107 -13.84 -8.86 -10.92
CA LEU A 107 -14.09 -7.46 -11.27
C LEU A 107 -13.13 -6.53 -10.53
N ASP A 108 -12.40 -5.69 -11.27
CA ASP A 108 -11.52 -4.66 -10.69
C ASP A 108 -12.33 -3.54 -10.04
N MET A 109 -12.34 -3.52 -8.71
CA MET A 109 -13.14 -2.58 -7.94
C MET A 109 -12.64 -1.13 -8.00
N SER A 110 -11.37 -0.92 -8.39
CA SER A 110 -10.80 0.41 -8.54
C SER A 110 -11.42 1.17 -9.72
N THR A 111 -11.86 0.45 -10.75
CA THR A 111 -12.46 1.02 -11.97
C THR A 111 -13.96 1.28 -11.84
N VAL A 112 -14.67 0.45 -11.07
CA VAL A 112 -16.12 0.57 -10.85
C VAL A 112 -16.48 1.40 -9.61
N TYR A 113 -15.48 1.88 -8.87
CA TYR A 113 -15.62 2.70 -7.68
C TYR A 113 -16.46 2.05 -6.56
N GLU A 114 -16.36 0.73 -6.41
CA GLU A 114 -17.18 -0.03 -5.46
C GLU A 114 -16.39 -0.42 -4.21
N TYR A 115 -15.81 0.58 -3.55
CA TYR A 115 -15.06 0.41 -2.31
C TYR A 115 -15.94 0.80 -1.11
N TYR A 116 -16.11 -0.09 -0.13
CA TYR A 116 -16.99 0.11 1.03
C TYR A 116 -16.47 -0.68 2.23
N MET A 117 -16.97 -0.40 3.43
CA MET A 117 -16.60 -1.10 4.66
C MET A 117 -17.82 -1.64 5.39
N LEU A 118 -17.97 -2.96 5.38
CA LEU A 118 -18.97 -3.64 6.21
C LEU A 118 -18.53 -3.71 7.67
N LYS A 119 -19.48 -3.90 8.57
CA LYS A 119 -19.18 -4.27 9.96
C LYS A 119 -18.43 -5.60 9.98
N ASN A 120 -17.47 -5.75 10.89
CA ASN A 120 -16.61 -6.93 10.97
C ASN A 120 -17.40 -8.24 11.04
N ASN A 121 -18.50 -8.27 11.78
CA ASN A 121 -19.35 -9.47 11.90
C ASN A 121 -20.09 -9.82 10.60
N VAL A 122 -20.44 -8.83 9.76
CA VAL A 122 -21.06 -9.07 8.45
C VAL A 122 -19.99 -9.54 7.45
N TRP A 123 -18.82 -8.90 7.45
CA TRP A 123 -17.70 -9.34 6.61
C TRP A 123 -17.27 -10.77 6.92
N ALA A 124 -17.12 -11.11 8.21
CA ALA A 124 -16.74 -12.46 8.64
C ALA A 124 -17.74 -13.55 8.22
N GLN A 125 -19.02 -13.22 8.00
CA GLN A 125 -20.00 -14.16 7.46
C GLN A 125 -19.81 -14.40 5.95
N ALA A 126 -19.38 -13.39 5.20
CA ALA A 126 -19.19 -13.49 3.75
C ALA A 126 -17.79 -13.98 3.34
N ASN A 127 -16.77 -13.70 4.14
CA ASN A 127 -15.37 -13.97 3.80
C ASN A 127 -14.50 -14.16 5.06
N PRO A 128 -14.64 -15.28 5.79
CA PRO A 128 -14.01 -15.48 7.10
C PRO A 128 -12.49 -15.64 7.06
N ASP A 129 -11.94 -16.19 5.97
CA ASP A 129 -10.58 -16.76 5.97
C ASP A 129 -9.59 -16.04 5.04
N ILE A 130 -10.05 -15.02 4.29
CA ILE A 130 -9.25 -14.42 3.21
C ILE A 130 -9.28 -12.89 3.31
N ASP A 131 -8.11 -12.27 3.29
CA ASP A 131 -7.97 -10.84 3.08
C ASP A 131 -8.16 -10.49 1.60
N GLY A 132 -8.91 -9.43 1.31
CA GLY A 132 -9.13 -8.96 -0.06
C GLY A 132 -10.45 -8.23 -0.21
N HIS A 133 -10.96 -8.22 -1.44
CA HIS A 133 -12.14 -7.43 -1.80
C HIS A 133 -13.26 -8.29 -2.37
N LEU A 134 -14.50 -7.87 -2.11
CA LEU A 134 -15.68 -8.42 -2.76
C LEU A 134 -16.53 -7.26 -3.26
N CYS A 135 -17.04 -7.35 -4.49
CA CYS A 135 -18.10 -6.46 -4.92
C CYS A 135 -19.38 -6.76 -4.13
N ILE A 136 -20.28 -5.78 -4.02
CA ILE A 136 -21.51 -5.87 -3.23
C ILE A 136 -22.34 -7.09 -3.63
N ALA A 137 -22.45 -7.37 -4.94
CA ALA A 137 -23.21 -8.52 -5.43
C ALA A 137 -22.62 -9.86 -4.96
N CYS A 138 -21.29 -10.01 -5.00
CA CYS A 138 -20.65 -11.24 -4.51
C CYS A 138 -20.76 -11.37 -2.99
N VAL A 139 -20.74 -10.26 -2.23
CA VAL A 139 -21.01 -10.34 -0.78
C VAL A 139 -22.43 -10.83 -0.53
N GLU A 140 -23.42 -10.25 -1.20
CA GLU A 140 -24.82 -10.61 -1.02
C GLU A 140 -25.12 -12.05 -1.42
N GLU A 141 -24.50 -12.52 -2.52
CA GLU A 141 -24.57 -13.90 -2.97
C GLU A 141 -24.04 -14.85 -1.88
N ARG A 142 -22.88 -14.53 -1.29
CA ARG A 142 -22.29 -15.34 -0.21
C ARG A 142 -23.11 -15.29 1.08
N LEU A 143 -23.73 -14.16 1.41
CA LEU A 143 -24.61 -14.00 2.57
C LEU A 143 -26.01 -14.60 2.34
N GLY A 144 -26.40 -14.85 1.10
CA GLY A 144 -27.76 -15.25 0.73
C GLY A 144 -28.82 -14.19 1.01
N ARG A 145 -28.44 -12.91 1.15
CA ARG A 145 -29.38 -11.82 1.42
C ARG A 145 -28.91 -10.48 0.87
N THR A 146 -29.89 -9.60 0.68
CA THR A 146 -29.67 -8.20 0.36
C THR A 146 -29.09 -7.44 1.55
N LEU A 147 -27.96 -6.76 1.35
CA LEU A 147 -27.37 -5.84 2.33
C LEU A 147 -28.23 -4.58 2.50
N THR A 148 -28.25 -4.05 3.71
CA THR A 148 -28.93 -2.81 4.12
C THR A 148 -27.94 -1.82 4.72
N ALA A 149 -28.33 -0.56 4.90
CA ALA A 149 -27.46 0.46 5.48
C ALA A 149 -26.91 0.06 6.86
N ALA A 150 -27.67 -0.73 7.64
CA ALA A 150 -27.27 -1.22 8.95
C ALA A 150 -26.07 -2.20 8.92
N ASP A 151 -25.71 -2.75 7.76
CA ASP A 151 -24.59 -3.68 7.61
C ASP A 151 -23.23 -2.97 7.43
N PHE A 152 -23.25 -1.68 7.15
CA PHE A 152 -22.07 -0.87 6.90
C PHE A 152 -21.56 -0.20 8.19
N THR A 153 -20.26 0.11 8.21
CA THR A 153 -19.67 0.95 9.27
C THR A 153 -19.95 2.43 9.04
N ASP A 154 -19.78 3.25 10.08
CA ASP A 154 -19.88 4.72 9.99
C ASP A 154 -18.61 5.38 9.42
N SER A 155 -17.69 4.58 8.85
CA SER A 155 -16.46 5.09 8.23
C SER A 155 -16.76 6.08 7.12
N PRO A 156 -15.96 7.17 6.97
CA PRO A 156 -16.13 8.15 5.90
C PRO A 156 -16.26 7.54 4.50
N ILE A 157 -15.67 6.37 4.27
CA ILE A 157 -15.73 5.69 2.97
C ILE A 157 -17.15 5.26 2.55
N ASN A 158 -18.05 5.08 3.52
CA ASN A 158 -19.46 4.73 3.34
C ASN A 158 -20.39 5.95 3.40
N THR A 159 -19.97 7.05 4.03
CA THR A 159 -20.81 8.22 4.31
C THR A 159 -20.47 9.45 3.47
N SER A 160 -19.32 9.45 2.77
CA SER A 160 -18.87 10.58 1.96
C SER A 160 -19.81 10.87 0.80
N THR A 161 -20.50 12.01 0.87
CA THR A 161 -21.33 12.53 -0.21
C THR A 161 -20.46 12.96 -1.41
N GLY A 162 -20.83 12.55 -2.62
CA GLY A 162 -20.13 12.92 -3.86
C GLY A 162 -19.06 11.91 -4.32
N LYS A 163 -18.89 10.81 -3.59
CA LYS A 163 -18.06 9.69 -4.05
C LYS A 163 -18.75 8.98 -5.21
N ARG A 164 -18.01 8.76 -6.31
CA ARG A 164 -18.45 7.85 -7.38
C ARG A 164 -18.65 6.45 -6.80
N SER A 165 -19.79 5.86 -7.08
CA SER A 165 -20.10 4.48 -6.71
C SER A 165 -21.13 3.92 -7.68
N THR A 166 -21.26 2.60 -7.72
CA THR A 166 -22.31 1.96 -8.50
C THR A 166 -23.68 2.28 -7.90
N GLN A 167 -24.72 2.33 -8.74
CA GLN A 167 -26.08 2.60 -8.30
C GLN A 167 -26.50 1.62 -7.20
N ARG A 168 -26.22 0.33 -7.40
CA ARG A 168 -26.50 -0.73 -6.41
C ARG A 168 -25.89 -0.44 -5.03
N LEU A 169 -24.65 0.04 -4.96
CA LEU A 169 -24.01 0.37 -3.69
C LEU A 169 -24.66 1.59 -3.04
N THR A 170 -24.99 2.61 -3.85
CA THR A 170 -25.70 3.81 -3.38
C THR A 170 -27.06 3.45 -2.78
N ASP A 171 -27.79 2.54 -3.43
CA ASP A 171 -29.08 2.06 -2.94
C ASP A 171 -28.94 1.40 -1.56
N ARG A 172 -27.84 0.67 -1.29
CA ARG A 172 -27.67 -0.03 -0.01
C ARG A 172 -27.26 0.89 1.13
N LEU A 173 -26.44 1.88 0.82
CA LEU A 173 -26.03 2.90 1.78
C LEU A 173 -27.19 3.81 2.17
N SER A 174 -28.15 4.03 1.26
CA SER A 174 -29.33 4.88 1.50
C SER A 174 -30.55 4.16 2.06
N ALA A 175 -30.63 2.82 1.94
CA ALA A 175 -31.78 1.99 2.35
C ALA A 175 -32.08 1.94 3.88
N GLY A 176 -31.51 2.83 4.70
CA GLY A 176 -31.82 2.99 6.12
C GLY A 176 -32.30 4.40 6.52
N VAL A 177 -32.32 5.36 5.59
CA VAL A 177 -32.86 6.70 5.84
C VAL A 177 -34.36 6.67 5.51
N SER A 178 -35.15 6.14 6.43
CA SER A 178 -36.57 6.51 6.47
C SER A 178 -36.62 8.01 6.74
N GLN A 179 -37.20 8.77 5.81
CA GLN A 179 -37.58 10.16 6.07
C GLN A 179 -38.53 10.15 7.28
N GLY A 180 -38.01 10.62 8.42
CA GLY A 180 -38.77 10.99 9.61
C GLY A 180 -38.82 12.50 9.72
#